data_AF-A0A1I6K6X3-F1
#
_entry.id   AF-A0A1I6K6X3-F1
#
_cell.length_a   1.000
_cell.length_b   1.000
_cell.length_c   1.000
_cell.angle_alpha   90.00
_cell.angle_beta   90.00
_cell.angle_gamma   90.00
#
_symmetry.space_group_name_H-M   'P 1'
#
loop_
_entity.id
_entity.type
_entity.pdbx_description
1 polymer ?
#
loop_
_entity_poly.entity_id
_entity_poly.type
_entity_poly.pdbx_seq_one_letter_code
_entity_poly.pdbx_strand_id
1 'polypeptide(L)'
;MLLVITYSQAARQSLRNVCRAHEDSVVRRFGRAALLEATGFGAFQALRLQAKHGLDVQVERVEPFVESDVPERVREAATAYENRDQSSVPYRQFASGTDYPSPESLRETDV
;
A
#
# COMPACT_ATOMS: atom_id res chain seq x y z
N MET A 1 -0.62 -8.09 -9.00
CA MET A 1 0.69 -7.39 -9.16
C MET A 1 1.70 -7.97 -8.19
N LEU A 2 2.98 -7.68 -8.34
CA LEU A 2 4.02 -8.06 -7.39
C LEU A 2 4.54 -6.80 -6.68
N LEU A 3 4.34 -6.71 -5.37
CA LEU A 3 4.91 -5.66 -4.55
C LEU A 3 6.30 -6.09 -4.08
N VAL A 4 7.32 -5.32 -4.45
CA VAL A 4 8.70 -5.53 -4.01
C VAL A 4 9.08 -4.40 -3.07
N ILE A 5 9.48 -4.71 -1.85
CA ILE A 5 9.92 -3.75 -0.82
C ILE A 5 11.39 -4.01 -0.50
N THR A 6 12.20 -2.95 -0.44
CA THR A 6 13.62 -3.01 -0.10
C THR A 6 13.94 -2.30 1.21
N TYR A 7 14.68 -2.97 2.09
CA TYR A 7 15.01 -2.49 3.43
C TYR A 7 16.43 -1.91 3.53
N SER A 8 17.38 -2.40 2.73
CA SER A 8 18.75 -1.83 2.69
C SER A 8 18.99 -0.90 1.51
N GLN A 9 20.00 -0.04 1.64
CA GLN A 9 20.43 0.87 0.58
C GLN A 9 20.88 0.10 -0.68
N ALA A 10 21.59 -1.02 -0.52
CA ALA A 10 22.05 -1.85 -1.62
C ALA A 10 20.89 -2.52 -2.39
N ALA A 11 19.89 -3.03 -1.66
CA ALA A 11 18.67 -3.56 -2.25
C ALA A 11 17.89 -2.49 -3.00
N ARG A 12 17.73 -1.29 -2.41
CA ARG A 12 17.05 -0.16 -3.04
C ARG A 12 17.72 0.29 -4.33
N GLN A 13 19.05 0.36 -4.34
CA GLN A 13 19.80 0.69 -5.55
C GLN A 13 19.60 -0.36 -6.64
N SER A 14 19.56 -1.65 -6.27
CA SER A 14 19.29 -2.73 -7.22
C SER A 14 17.85 -2.66 -7.78
N LEU A 15 16.86 -2.40 -6.93
CA LEU A 15 15.47 -2.22 -7.36
C LEU A 15 15.34 -1.02 -8.31
N ARG A 16 16.00 0.10 -8.01
CA ARG A 16 16.05 1.28 -8.89
C ARG A 16 16.62 0.93 -10.26
N ASN A 17 17.69 0.15 -10.31
CA ASN A 17 18.31 -0.28 -11.56
C ASN A 17 17.39 -1.19 -12.37
N VAL A 18 16.76 -2.18 -11.73
CA VAL A 18 15.75 -3.05 -12.36
C VAL A 18 14.63 -2.22 -12.95
N CYS A 19 14.08 -1.29 -12.16
CA CYS A 19 12.98 -0.46 -12.60
C CYS A 19 13.34 0.37 -13.83
N ARG A 20 14.53 0.99 -13.85
CA ARG A 20 15.02 1.80 -14.99
C ARG A 20 15.28 0.97 -16.25
N ALA A 21 15.78 -0.25 -16.09
CA ALA A 21 16.12 -1.11 -17.22
C ALA A 21 14.89 -1.78 -17.87
N HIS A 22 13.78 -1.88 -17.13
CA HIS A 22 12.60 -2.64 -17.54
C HIS A 22 11.32 -1.87 -17.21
N GLU A 23 11.20 -0.66 -17.74
CA GLU A 23 10.08 0.24 -17.41
C GLU A 23 8.72 -0.38 -17.76
N ASP A 24 8.67 -1.16 -18.85
CA ASP A 24 7.46 -1.87 -19.30
C ASP A 24 6.94 -2.91 -18.30
N SER A 25 7.78 -3.36 -17.36
CA SER A 25 7.38 -4.32 -16.33
C SER A 25 7.04 -3.65 -14.99
N VAL A 26 7.13 -2.31 -14.91
CA VAL A 26 6.90 -1.54 -13.69
C VAL A 26 5.55 -0.84 -13.77
N VAL A 27 4.61 -1.27 -12.92
CA VAL A 27 3.31 -0.61 -12.77
C VAL A 27 3.45 0.71 -12.02
N ARG A 28 4.22 0.75 -10.92
CA ARG A 28 4.42 1.97 -10.12
C ARG A 28 5.69 1.90 -9.26
N ARG A 29 6.29 3.07 -8.96
CA ARG A 29 7.49 3.20 -8.10
C ARG A 29 7.18 4.04 -6.85
N PHE A 30 7.71 3.64 -5.70
CA PHE A 30 7.49 4.26 -4.38
C PHE A 30 8.81 4.46 -3.60
N GLY A 31 9.88 4.84 -4.29
CA GLY A 31 11.20 5.04 -3.67
C GLY A 31 11.85 3.74 -3.23
N ARG A 32 11.46 3.21 -2.05
CA ARG A 32 11.96 1.92 -1.52
C ARG A 32 11.16 0.70 -1.97
N ALA A 33 10.00 0.91 -2.59
CA ALA A 33 9.16 -0.16 -3.10
C ALA A 33 8.79 0.07 -4.57
N ALA A 34 8.38 -0.99 -5.26
CA ALA A 34 7.80 -0.91 -6.59
C ALA A 34 6.73 -1.99 -6.76
N LEU A 35 5.72 -1.68 -7.58
CA LEU A 35 4.79 -2.66 -8.11
C LEU A 35 5.27 -3.09 -9.49
N LEU A 36 5.54 -4.38 -9.64
CA LEU A 36 5.82 -5.01 -10.92
C LEU A 36 4.58 -5.70 -11.45
N GLU A 37 4.51 -5.85 -12.77
CA GLU A 37 3.51 -6.71 -13.38
C GLU A 37 3.69 -8.16 -12.90
N ALA A 38 2.57 -8.87 -12.73
CA ALA A 38 2.58 -10.28 -12.31
C ALA A 38 2.84 -11.24 -13.48
N THR A 39 3.82 -10.89 -14.33
CA THR A 39 4.29 -11.71 -15.44
C THR A 39 5.47 -12.59 -15.02
N GLY A 40 5.83 -13.58 -15.83
CA GLY A 40 7.03 -14.40 -15.57
C GLY A 40 8.31 -13.56 -15.46
N PHE A 41 8.43 -12.49 -16.25
CA PHE A 41 9.59 -11.59 -16.19
C PHE A 41 9.57 -10.70 -14.94
N GLY A 42 8.40 -10.16 -14.56
CA GLY A 42 8.25 -9.44 -13.29
C GLY A 42 8.61 -10.31 -12.07
N ALA A 43 8.15 -11.57 -12.07
CA ALA A 43 8.50 -12.55 -11.03
C ALA A 43 10.00 -12.87 -11.01
N PHE A 44 10.61 -13.07 -12.19
CA PHE A 44 12.05 -13.29 -12.29
C PHE A 44 12.84 -12.14 -11.66
N GLN A 45 12.47 -10.89 -11.93
CA GLN A 45 13.17 -9.73 -11.38
C GLN A 45 13.00 -9.59 -9.87
N ALA A 46 11.79 -9.84 -9.36
CA ALA A 46 11.53 -9.85 -7.91
C ALA A 46 12.35 -10.94 -7.19
N LEU A 47 12.32 -12.18 -7.71
CA LEU A 47 13.07 -13.31 -7.16
C LEU A 47 14.57 -13.12 -7.25
N ARG A 48 15.09 -12.52 -8.33
CA ARG A 48 16.50 -12.19 -8.47
C ARG A 48 16.95 -11.16 -7.43
N LEU A 49 16.12 -10.16 -7.14
CA LEU A 49 16.40 -9.19 -6.06
C LEU A 49 16.43 -9.90 -4.70
N GLN A 50 15.46 -10.77 -4.42
CA GLN A 50 15.41 -11.54 -3.19
C GLN A 50 16.60 -12.50 -3.05
N ALA A 51 16.97 -13.22 -4.10
CA ALA A 51 18.14 -14.10 -4.09
C ALA A 51 19.45 -13.32 -3.85
N LYS A 52 19.55 -12.08 -4.34
CA LYS A 52 20.74 -11.24 -4.18
C LYS A 52 20.86 -10.61 -2.79
N HIS A 53 19.75 -10.23 -2.18
CA HIS A 53 19.74 -9.39 -0.96
C HIS A 53 19.07 -10.06 0.25
N GLY A 54 18.53 -11.27 0.08
CA GLY A 54 17.90 -12.04 1.14
C GLY A 54 16.75 -11.30 1.82
N LEU A 55 16.81 -11.21 3.15
CA LEU A 55 15.79 -10.60 3.99
C LEU A 55 15.65 -9.08 3.80
N ASP A 56 16.59 -8.43 3.10
CA ASP A 56 16.45 -7.03 2.73
C ASP A 56 15.43 -6.79 1.60
N VAL A 57 14.83 -7.86 1.04
CA VAL A 57 13.82 -7.80 -0.01
C VAL A 57 12.61 -8.65 0.38
N GLN A 58 11.46 -8.00 0.48
CA GLN A 58 10.17 -8.64 0.60
C GLN A 58 9.44 -8.60 -0.74
N VAL A 59 8.78 -9.71 -1.09
CA VAL A 59 7.99 -9.85 -2.31
C VAL A 59 6.62 -10.38 -1.94
N GLU A 60 5.58 -9.63 -2.29
CA GLU A 60 4.18 -10.01 -2.05
C GLU A 60 3.41 -10.03 -3.36
N ARG A 61 2.47 -10.98 -3.48
CA ARG A 61 1.43 -10.88 -4.49
C ARG A 61 0.31 -10.02 -3.92
N VAL A 62 -0.02 -8.93 -4.61
CA VAL A 62 -1.04 -7.98 -4.18
C VAL A 62 -2.07 -7.75 -5.27
N GLU A 63 -3.29 -7.46 -4.83
CA GLU A 63 -4.40 -7.03 -5.66
C GLU A 63 -4.66 -5.53 -5.43
N PRO A 64 -5.15 -4.79 -6.43
CA PRO A 64 -5.54 -3.41 -6.24
C PRO A 64 -6.63 -3.29 -5.18
N PHE A 65 -6.54 -2.27 -4.32
CA PHE A 65 -7.64 -1.90 -3.44
C PHE A 65 -8.86 -1.45 -4.26
N VAL A 66 -10.03 -1.98 -3.94
CA VAL A 66 -11.31 -1.65 -4.59
C VAL A 66 -12.19 -0.95 -3.57
N GLU A 67 -12.47 0.34 -3.77
CA GLU A 67 -13.22 1.14 -2.81
C GLU A 67 -14.63 0.59 -2.53
N SER A 68 -15.31 0.05 -3.55
CA SER A 68 -16.67 -0.48 -3.39
C SER A 68 -16.79 -1.68 -2.46
N ASP A 69 -15.68 -2.37 -2.18
CA ASP A 69 -15.65 -3.52 -1.27
C ASP A 69 -15.67 -3.07 0.20
N VAL A 70 -15.40 -1.79 0.45
CA VAL A 70 -15.43 -1.20 1.79
C VAL A 70 -16.88 -0.79 2.16
N PRO A 71 -17.36 -1.15 3.38
CA PRO A 71 -18.68 -0.77 3.85
C PRO A 71 -18.91 0.74 3.75
N GLU A 72 -20.08 1.14 3.25
CA GLU A 72 -20.43 2.55 2.99
C GLU A 72 -20.20 3.46 4.20
N ARG A 73 -20.60 3.01 5.39
CA ARG A 73 -20.38 3.74 6.66
C ARG A 73 -18.93 4.13 6.91
N VAL A 74 -17.96 3.31 6.46
CA VAL A 74 -16.53 3.58 6.61
C VAL A 74 -16.08 4.63 5.60
N ARG A 75 -16.56 4.53 4.35
CA ARG A 75 -16.26 5.50 3.29
C ARG A 75 -16.85 6.88 3.59
N GLU A 76 -18.09 6.92 4.06
CA GLU A 76 -18.76 8.15 4.48
C GLU A 76 -18.04 8.79 5.67
N ALA A 77 -17.69 8.00 6.69
CA ALA A 77 -16.96 8.49 7.85
C ALA A 77 -15.58 9.06 7.49
N ALA A 78 -14.83 8.41 6.60
CA ALA A 78 -13.55 8.92 6.12
C ALA A 78 -13.72 10.26 5.39
N THR A 79 -14.72 10.36 4.51
CA THR A 79 -15.02 11.59 3.77
C THR A 79 -15.46 12.71 4.70
N ALA A 80 -16.36 12.44 5.65
CA ALA A 80 -16.85 13.42 6.60
C ALA A 80 -15.74 13.90 7.55
N TYR A 81 -14.87 12.98 7.99
CA TYR A 81 -13.76 13.34 8.85
C TYR A 81 -12.75 14.24 8.12
N GLU A 82 -12.38 13.95 6.88
CA GLU A 82 -11.44 14.81 6.14
C GLU A 82 -12.05 16.17 5.79
N ASN A 83 -13.38 16.29 5.71
CA ASN A 83 -14.09 17.55 5.51
C ASN A 83 -14.48 18.27 6.81
N ARG A 84 -13.99 17.82 7.98
CA ARG A 84 -14.29 18.45 9.27
C ARG A 84 -13.78 19.89 9.34
N ASP A 85 -14.52 20.75 10.05
CA ASP A 85 -14.19 22.17 10.19
C ASP A 85 -12.82 22.44 10.83
N GLN A 86 -12.44 21.61 11.83
CA GLN A 86 -11.21 21.78 12.59
C GLN A 86 -10.27 20.59 12.36
N SER A 87 -9.22 20.80 11.57
CA SER A 87 -8.22 19.77 11.25
C SER A 87 -7.49 19.21 12.47
N SER A 88 -7.44 19.96 13.59
CA SER A 88 -6.86 19.53 14.85
C SER A 88 -7.70 18.50 15.61
N VAL A 89 -9.00 18.36 15.30
CA VAL A 89 -9.90 17.43 15.99
C VAL A 89 -9.58 16.00 15.57
N PRO A 90 -9.20 15.10 16.50
CA PRO A 90 -8.95 13.70 16.20
C PRO A 90 -10.24 12.92 15.91
N TYR A 91 -10.15 11.85 15.11
CA TYR A 91 -11.31 11.06 14.69
C TYR A 91 -12.18 10.56 15.84
N ARG A 92 -11.60 10.10 16.95
CA ARG A 92 -12.37 9.66 18.13
C ARG A 92 -13.29 10.77 18.67
N GLN A 93 -12.78 11.99 18.75
CA GLN A 93 -13.56 13.13 19.25
C GLN A 93 -14.61 13.58 18.24
N PHE A 94 -14.27 13.55 16.95
CA PHE A 94 -15.20 13.81 15.86
C PHE A 94 -16.38 12.81 15.88
N ALA A 95 -16.10 11.51 15.96
CA ALA A 95 -17.11 10.46 15.91
C ALA A 95 -18.06 10.48 17.13
N SER A 96 -17.54 10.88 18.32
CA SER A 96 -18.30 10.92 19.58
C SER A 96 -19.56 11.79 19.57
N GLY A 97 -19.73 12.66 18.57
CA GLY A 97 -20.90 13.54 18.41
C GLY A 97 -21.65 13.34 17.10
N THR A 98 -21.44 12.21 16.42
CA THR A 98 -22.00 11.91 15.08
C THR A 98 -22.53 10.48 15.01
N ASP A 99 -23.24 10.15 13.94
CA ASP A 99 -23.68 8.78 13.65
C ASP A 99 -22.57 7.91 13.01
N TYR A 100 -21.35 8.45 12.85
CA TYR A 100 -20.22 7.71 12.27
C TYR A 100 -19.64 6.69 13.27
N PRO A 101 -19.12 5.54 12.77
CA PRO A 101 -18.57 4.49 13.63
C PRO A 101 -17.39 4.98 14.48
N SER A 102 -17.34 4.53 15.73
CA SER A 102 -16.19 4.77 16.60
C SER A 102 -14.93 4.06 16.07
N PRO A 103 -13.72 4.49 16.46
CA PRO A 103 -12.49 3.77 16.13
C PRO A 103 -12.52 2.29 16.54
N GLU A 104 -13.16 1.99 17.67
CA GLU A 104 -13.31 0.64 18.19
C GLU A 104 -14.19 -0.21 17.26
N SER A 105 -15.35 0.31 16.83
CA SER A 105 -16.22 -0.36 15.86
C SER A 105 -15.60 -0.52 14.47
N LEU A 106 -14.72 0.40 14.05
CA LEU A 106 -13.99 0.28 12.79
C LEU A 106 -12.98 -0.87 12.82
N ARG A 107 -12.30 -1.10 13.94
CA ARG A 107 -11.31 -2.20 14.07
C ARG A 107 -11.93 -3.59 14.02
N GLU A 108 -13.21 -3.69 14.37
CA GLU A 108 -13.99 -4.94 14.31
C GLU A 108 -14.62 -5.16 12.92
N THR A 109 -14.41 -4.23 11.98
CA THR A 109 -14.94 -4.33 10.62
C THR A 109 -13.88 -4.92 9.69
N ASP A 110 -14.19 -6.06 9.09
CA ASP A 110 -13.36 -6.64 8.03
C ASP A 110 -13.57 -5.89 6.70
N VAL A 111 -12.50 -5.77 5.92
CA VAL A 111 -12.44 -5.15 4.58
C VAL A 111 -11.61 -5.98 3.62
#